data_AF-A0A096AZZ0-F1
#
_entry.id   AF-A0A096AZZ0-F1
#
_cell.length_a   1.000
_cell.length_b   1.000
_cell.length_c   1.000
_cell.angle_alpha   90.00
_cell.angle_beta   90.00
_cell.angle_gamma   90.00
#
_symmetry.space_group_name_H-M   'P 1'
#
loop_
_entity.id
_entity.type
_entity.pdbx_description
1 polymer ?
#
loop_
_entity_poly.entity_id
_entity_poly.type
_entity_poly.pdbx_seq_one_letter_code
_entity_poly.pdbx_strand_id
1 'polypeptide(L)' 'MIDVFNIIKEINDKKVEANILPRSASHNEIMERIKKQAKEDINNLVREKKVLFHKTINGLSFEVVDDEEMEKAKTSI' A
#
# COMPACT_ATOMS: atom_id res chain seq x y z
N MET A 1 -9.13 3.29 -3.65
CA MET A 1 -8.45 3.84 -4.85
C MET A 1 -7.51 4.91 -4.37
N ILE A 2 -6.24 4.88 -4.80
CA ILE A 2 -5.25 5.88 -4.39
C ILE A 2 -5.63 7.23 -4.99
N ASP A 3 -5.89 8.21 -4.14
CA ASP A 3 -6.23 9.57 -4.54
C ASP A 3 -4.96 10.43 -4.61
N VAL A 4 -4.38 10.50 -5.81
CA VAL A 4 -3.13 11.22 -6.04
C VAL A 4 -3.30 12.74 -5.87
N PHE A 5 -4.47 13.30 -6.20
CA PHE A 5 -4.73 14.73 -6.03
C PHE A 5 -4.70 15.11 -4.55
N ASN A 6 -5.40 14.35 -3.71
CA ASN A 6 -5.41 14.59 -2.27
C ASN A 6 -4.02 14.37 -1.64
N ILE A 7 -3.25 13.39 -2.10
CA ILE A 7 -1.85 13.21 -1.67
C ILE A 7 -1.00 14.45 -1.96
N ILE A 8 -1.08 14.99 -3.18
CA ILE A 8 -0.32 16.20 -3.56
C ILE A 8 -0.75 17.38 -2.69
N LYS A 9 -2.07 17.56 -2.51
CA LYS A 9 -2.62 18.62 -1.68
C LYS A 9 -2.11 18.52 -0.23
N GLU A 10 -2.21 17.35 0.40
CA GLU A 10 -1.72 17.12 1.77
C GLU A 10 -0.22 17.42 1.94
N ILE A 11 0.60 17.03 0.95
CA ILE A 11 2.04 17.30 1.01
C ILE A 11 2.31 18.81 0.91
N ASN A 12 1.63 19.50 0.00
CA ASN A 12 1.76 20.95 -0.15
C ASN A 12 1.30 21.68 1.12
N ASP A 13 0.15 21.30 1.68
CA ASP A 13 -0.43 21.90 2.89
C ASP A 13 0.54 21.75 4.08
N LYS A 14 1.11 20.55 4.28
CA LYS A 14 2.13 20.32 5.33
C LYS A 14 3.38 21.19 5.16
N LYS A 15 3.84 21.41 3.93
CA LYS A 15 4.99 22.30 3.67
C LYS A 15 4.64 23.76 3.91
N VAL A 16 3.42 24.18 3.60
CA VAL A 16 2.91 25.52 3.92
C VAL A 16 2.89 25.72 5.44
N GLU A 17 2.30 24.79 6.18
CA GLU A 17 2.24 24.83 7.66
C GLU A 17 3.64 24.87 8.29
N ALA A 18 4.59 24.11 7.73
CA ALA A 18 5.96 24.03 8.22
C ALA A 18 6.89 25.14 7.68
N ASN A 19 6.40 26.08 6.86
CA ASN A 19 7.20 27.10 6.17
C ASN A 19 8.38 26.54 5.35
N ILE A 20 8.21 25.37 4.74
CA ILE A 20 9.23 24.70 3.92
C ILE A 20 9.13 25.17 2.46
N LEU A 21 10.25 25.56 1.86
CA LEU A 21 10.39 25.88 0.43
C LEU A 21 11.22 24.80 -0.31
N PRO A 22 10.87 24.45 -1.55
CA PRO A 22 9.65 24.85 -2.26
C PRO A 22 8.41 24.19 -1.65
N ARG A 23 7.27 24.91 -1.68
CA ARG A 23 5.98 24.42 -1.16
C ARG A 23 5.40 23.26 -1.97
N SER A 24 5.86 23.07 -3.21
CA SER A 24 5.41 22.00 -4.09
C SER A 24 5.90 20.63 -3.61
N ALA A 25 5.03 19.65 -3.68
CA ALA A 25 5.35 18.24 -3.57
C ALA A 25 6.30 17.85 -4.72
N SER A 26 7.43 17.24 -4.36
CA SER A 26 8.32 16.61 -5.32
C SER A 26 7.75 15.26 -5.76
N HIS A 27 8.17 14.81 -6.94
CA HIS A 27 7.84 13.47 -7.44
C HIS A 27 8.13 12.37 -6.41
N ASN A 28 9.26 12.45 -5.71
CA ASN A 28 9.65 11.43 -4.74
C ASN A 28 8.71 11.39 -3.53
N GLU A 29 8.31 12.53 -2.98
CA GLU A 29 7.36 12.60 -1.85
C GLU A 29 6.01 12.01 -2.23
N ILE A 30 5.53 12.29 -3.45
CA ILE A 30 4.28 11.74 -3.97
C ILE A 30 4.41 10.21 -4.08
N MET A 31 5.47 9.72 -4.71
CA MET A 31 5.69 8.28 -4.91
C MET A 31 5.89 7.53 -3.59
N GLU A 32 6.57 8.11 -2.61
CA GLU A 32 6.70 7.52 -1.27
C GLU A 32 5.34 7.37 -0.59
N ARG A 33 4.50 8.40 -0.65
CA ARG A 33 3.15 8.35 -0.06
C ARG A 33 2.26 7.31 -0.76
N ILE A 34 2.33 7.23 -2.09
CA ILE A 34 1.62 6.22 -2.90
C ILE A 34 2.09 4.81 -2.51
N LYS A 35 3.40 4.56 -2.48
CA LYS A 35 3.97 3.25 -2.11
C LYS A 35 3.55 2.83 -0.72
N LYS A 36 3.53 3.77 0.23
CA LYS A 36 3.07 3.52 1.59
C LYS A 36 1.60 3.10 1.61
N GLN A 37 0.73 3.84 0.93
CA GLN A 37 -0.70 3.52 0.87
C GLN A 37 -0.95 2.16 0.19
N ALA A 38 -0.29 1.91 -0.96
CA ALA A 38 -0.41 0.63 -1.66
C ALA A 38 0.05 -0.55 -0.79
N LYS A 39 1.14 -0.38 -0.02
CA LYS A 39 1.62 -1.40 0.92
C LYS A 39 0.61 -1.66 2.04
N GLU A 40 0.02 -0.61 2.60
CA GLU A 40 -1.03 -0.73 3.63
C GLU A 40 -2.25 -1.47 3.07
N ASP A 41 -2.70 -1.11 1.87
CA ASP A 41 -3.82 -1.77 1.19
C ASP A 41 -3.54 -3.26 0.94
N ILE A 42 -2.35 -3.60 0.41
CA ILE A 42 -1.94 -5.01 0.21
C ILE A 42 -1.94 -5.78 1.54
N ASN A 43 -1.36 -5.21 2.59
CA ASN A 43 -1.33 -5.86 3.89
C ASN A 43 -2.73 -6.07 4.48
N ASN A 44 -3.64 -5.12 4.26
CA ASN A 44 -5.03 -5.24 4.70
C ASN A 44 -5.76 -6.34 3.93
N LEU A 45 -5.54 -6.47 2.62
CA LEU A 45 -6.09 -7.58 1.84
C LEU A 45 -5.63 -8.94 2.38
N VAL A 46 -4.35 -9.06 2.78
CA VAL A 46 -3.82 -10.30 3.39
C VAL A 46 -4.46 -10.53 4.77
N ARG A 47 -4.57 -9.50 5.61
CA ARG A 47 -5.16 -9.61 6.96
C ARG A 47 -6.65 -9.92 6.95
N GLU A 48 -7.38 -9.30 6.05
CA GLU A 48 -8.80 -9.57 5.79
C GLU A 48 -9.00 -10.89 5.05
N LYS A 49 -7.91 -11.59 4.74
CA LYS A 49 -7.93 -12.90 4.11
C LYS A 49 -8.63 -12.83 2.74
N LYS A 50 -8.49 -11.73 2.02
CA LYS A 50 -9.00 -11.59 0.64
C LYS A 50 -7.99 -12.05 -0.40
N VAL A 51 -6.72 -12.08 -0.02
CA VAL A 51 -5.61 -12.58 -0.84
C VAL A 51 -4.67 -13.41 0.03
N LEU A 52 -4.09 -14.46 -0.55
CA LEU A 52 -3.01 -15.21 0.07
C LEU A 52 -1.68 -14.54 -0.21
N PHE A 53 -0.74 -14.71 0.72
CA PHE A 53 0.62 -14.25 0.61
C PHE A 53 1.56 -15.45 0.63
N HIS A 54 2.48 -15.50 -0.33
CA HIS A 54 3.50 -16.55 -0.42
C HIS A 54 4.89 -15.93 -0.45
N LYS A 55 5.78 -16.51 0.34
CA LYS A 55 7.22 -16.26 0.21
C LYS A 55 7.79 -17.35 -0.70
N THR A 56 8.25 -16.96 -1.88
CA THR A 56 8.84 -17.86 -2.87
C THR A 56 10.36 -17.71 -2.88
N ILE A 57 11.07 -18.62 -3.56
CA ILE A 57 12.51 -18.52 -3.78
C ILE A 57 12.88 -17.21 -4.49
N ASN A 58 11.98 -16.71 -5.35
CA ASN A 58 12.20 -15.52 -6.16
C ASN A 58 11.64 -14.23 -5.52
N GLY A 59 11.15 -14.31 -4.28
CA GLY A 59 10.65 -13.14 -3.55
C GLY A 59 9.28 -13.36 -2.94
N LEU A 60 8.35 -12.46 -3.24
CA LEU A 60 7.03 -12.40 -2.64
C LEU A 60 5.97 -12.50 -3.75
N SER A 61 4.94 -13.31 -3.55
CA SER A 61 3.80 -13.39 -4.45
C SER A 61 2.48 -13.33 -3.69
N PHE A 62 1.43 -12.92 -4.38
CA PHE A 62 0.08 -12.77 -3.85
C PHE A 62 -0.90 -13.44 -4.80
N GLU A 63 -1.90 -14.12 -4.26
CA GLU A 63 -2.87 -14.88 -5.03
C GLU A 63 -4.29 -14.60 -4.54
N VAL A 64 -5.24 -14.42 -5.47
CA VAL A 64 -6.67 -14.34 -5.17
C VAL A 64 -7.22 -15.75 -5.32
N VAL A 65 -7.74 -16.30 -4.23
CA VAL A 65 -8.29 -17.66 -4.17
C VAL A 65 -9.73 -17.64 -3.67
N ASP A 66 -10.47 -18.72 -3.90
CA ASP A 66 -11.80 -18.86 -3.31
C ASP A 66 -11.75 -19.18 -1.81
N ASP A 67 -12.91 -19.14 -1.14
CA ASP A 67 -13.00 -19.35 0.31
C ASP A 67 -12.51 -20.74 0.75
N GLU A 68 -12.67 -21.78 -0.07
CA GLU A 68 -12.25 -23.14 0.26
C GLU A 68 -10.72 -23.28 0.26
N GLU A 69 -10.07 -22.74 -0.77
CA GLU A 69 -8.61 -22.71 -0.90
C GLU A 69 -7.97 -21.88 0.21
N MET A 70 -8.63 -20.80 0.60
CA MET A 70 -8.24 -19.94 1.70
C MET A 70 -8.27 -20.64 3.06
N GLU A 71 -9.27 -21.48 3.33
CA GLU A 71 -9.33 -22.29 4.56
C GLU A 71 -8.24 -23.37 4.60
N LYS A 72 -7.95 -24.02 3.45
CA LYS A 72 -6.85 -25.00 3.34
C LYS A 72 -5.47 -24.38 3.59
N ALA A 73 -5.25 -23.15 3.12
CA ALA A 73 -4.02 -22.43 3.36
C ALA A 73 -3.81 -22.08 4.85
N LYS A 74 -4.88 -21.85 5.62
CA LYS A 74 -4.81 -21.55 7.06
C LYS A 74 -4.38 -22.74 7.93
N THR A 75 -4.70 -23.96 7.49
CA THR A 75 -4.42 -25.20 8.22
C THR A 75 -3.05 -25.79 7.91
N SER A 76 -2.33 -25.23 6.93
CA SER A 76 -1.04 -25.73 6.44
C SER A 76 0.18 -24.98 7.01
N ILE A 77 0.00 -24.16 8.06
CA ILE A 77 1.06 -23.40 8.75
C ILE A 77 1.26 -23.94 10.16
#